data_AF-A0A397UZU8-F1
#
_entry.id   AF-A0A397UZU8-F1
#
_cell.length_a   1.000
_cell.length_b   1.000
_cell.length_c   1.000
_cell.angle_alpha   90.00
_cell.angle_beta   90.00
_cell.angle_gamma   90.00
#
_symmetry.space_group_name_H-M   'P 1'
#
loop_
_entity.id
_entity.type
_entity.pdbx_description
1 polymer ?
#
loop_
_entity_poly.entity_id
_entity_poly.type
_entity_poly.pdbx_seq_one_letter_code
_entity_poly.pdbx_strand_id
1 'polypeptide(L)'
;QSYYGTCKSCKQHNTFYDWCQTCDPKTITQGWSNSVFVDDIVKNCIKEFQSKAIMHDDVIEWIPFAKLDKIEKIGEGGFGSVYSAIWLDGIRVTKYNNNKWVRSRENPSKVALKTLSNPHDLSKCLKEFKNHTQCRLMGSELAIYGLTKSTKKIEDLEGGVYLMVLQFADSGSLNKFLENKFKELTWERKLSQLIDISNDLVKIHKAGYTHSDFHSGNILQNKIDGSIFSYIADLGLSKKIEEH
;
A
#
# COMPACT_ATOMS: atom_id res chain seq x y z
N GLN A 1 5.03 -17.70 27.83
CA GLN A 1 5.84 -16.49 27.55
C GLN A 1 5.44 -15.98 26.18
N SER A 2 5.17 -14.69 25.99
CA SER A 2 4.90 -14.15 24.65
C SER A 2 6.17 -14.20 23.81
N TYR A 3 6.07 -14.80 22.62
CA TYR A 3 7.19 -14.93 21.68
C TYR A 3 7.77 -13.56 21.27
N TYR A 4 6.93 -12.51 21.22
CA TYR A 4 7.31 -11.14 20.85
C TYR A 4 7.55 -10.20 22.03
N GLY A 5 7.53 -10.73 23.26
CA GLY A 5 7.66 -9.94 24.48
C GLY A 5 6.39 -9.18 24.87
N THR A 6 6.56 -8.21 25.77
CA THR A 6 5.48 -7.39 26.35
C THR A 6 5.73 -5.90 26.12
N CYS A 7 4.64 -5.14 25.96
CA CYS A 7 4.70 -3.71 25.79
C CYS A 7 5.14 -3.02 27.09
N LYS A 8 6.10 -2.10 27.00
CA LYS A 8 6.59 -1.35 28.18
C LYS A 8 5.51 -0.45 28.79
N SER A 9 4.62 0.10 27.96
CA SER A 9 3.60 1.08 28.36
C SER A 9 2.36 0.44 28.98
N CYS A 10 1.73 -0.52 28.29
CA CYS A 10 0.47 -1.13 28.76
C CYS A 10 0.62 -2.53 29.38
N LYS A 11 1.83 -3.10 29.38
CA LYS A 11 2.14 -4.45 29.90
C LYS A 11 1.45 -5.62 29.20
N GLN A 12 0.65 -5.37 28.17
CA GLN A 12 0.04 -6.40 27.31
C GLN A 12 1.08 -7.08 26.40
N HIS A 13 0.74 -8.24 25.86
CA HIS A 13 1.58 -8.92 24.88
C HIS A 13 1.70 -8.13 23.58
N ASN A 14 2.90 -8.11 23.03
CA ASN A 14 3.15 -7.55 21.71
C ASN A 14 2.58 -8.47 20.62
N THR A 15 2.06 -7.89 19.54
CA THR A 15 1.58 -8.65 18.36
C THR A 15 2.71 -8.98 17.40
N PHE A 16 3.81 -8.22 17.46
CA PHE A 16 5.03 -8.50 16.71
C PHE A 16 6.26 -7.95 17.44
N TYR A 17 7.44 -8.27 16.93
CA TYR A 17 8.69 -7.78 17.49
C TYR A 17 8.71 -6.26 17.61
N ASP A 18 9.02 -5.78 18.83
CA ASP A 18 9.02 -4.36 19.16
C ASP A 18 7.72 -3.67 18.71
N TRP A 19 6.54 -4.31 18.77
CA TRP A 19 5.27 -3.72 18.34
C TRP A 19 4.06 -4.14 19.19
N CYS A 20 3.33 -3.17 19.71
CA CYS A 20 2.10 -3.29 20.47
C CYS A 20 0.96 -2.60 19.73
N GLN A 21 0.07 -3.41 19.14
CA GLN A 21 -1.10 -2.96 18.41
C GLN A 21 -2.01 -1.99 19.22
N THR A 22 -2.04 -2.08 20.55
CA THR A 22 -2.86 -1.18 21.38
C THR A 22 -2.23 0.21 21.59
N CYS A 23 -0.91 0.30 21.66
CA CYS A 23 -0.20 1.52 22.08
C CYS A 23 0.44 2.27 20.92
N ASP A 24 1.08 1.55 20.00
CA ASP A 24 1.91 2.17 18.98
C ASP A 24 1.13 2.92 17.91
N PRO A 25 -0.01 2.39 17.37
CA PRO A 25 -0.87 3.15 16.48
C PRO A 25 -1.28 4.52 17.04
N LYS A 26 -1.62 4.58 18.35
CA LYS A 26 -2.03 5.83 19.02
C LYS A 26 -0.91 6.87 19.04
N THR A 27 0.31 6.41 19.32
CA THR A 27 1.51 7.27 19.34
C THR A 27 1.80 7.83 17.94
N ILE A 28 1.68 6.99 16.91
CA ILE A 28 1.87 7.41 15.51
C ILE A 28 0.80 8.40 15.09
N THR A 29 -0.48 8.14 15.42
CA THR A 29 -1.59 9.05 15.14
C THR A 29 -1.35 10.44 15.76
N GLN A 30 -0.93 10.52 17.02
CA GLN A 30 -0.71 11.79 17.72
C GLN A 30 0.31 12.71 17.03
N GLY A 31 1.30 12.13 16.33
CA GLY A 31 2.33 12.90 15.64
C GLY A 31 1.83 13.79 14.49
N TRP A 32 0.64 13.54 13.95
CA TRP A 32 0.08 14.31 12.82
C TRP A 32 -1.42 14.61 12.94
N SER A 33 -2.13 14.06 13.94
CA SER A 33 -3.59 14.19 14.07
C SER A 33 -4.10 15.62 14.21
N ASN A 34 -3.27 16.53 14.72
CA ASN A 34 -3.60 17.94 14.90
C ASN A 34 -3.39 18.77 13.64
N SER A 35 -2.94 18.16 12.53
CA SER A 35 -2.77 18.85 11.26
C SER A 35 -4.11 19.32 10.72
N VAL A 36 -4.27 20.64 10.58
CA VAL A 36 -5.44 21.28 9.95
C VAL A 36 -5.49 21.07 8.43
N PHE A 37 -4.39 20.57 7.83
CA PHE A 37 -4.29 20.33 6.39
C PHE A 37 -4.89 19.00 5.94
N VAL A 38 -5.26 18.13 6.88
CA VAL A 38 -5.83 16.81 6.61
C VAL A 38 -7.30 16.81 6.99
N ASP A 39 -8.16 16.42 6.05
CA ASP A 39 -9.59 16.31 6.28
C ASP A 39 -9.90 15.22 7.32
N ASP A 40 -10.85 15.46 8.22
CA ASP A 40 -11.13 14.53 9.33
C ASP A 40 -11.58 13.15 8.87
N ILE A 41 -12.27 13.06 7.73
CA ILE A 41 -12.65 11.79 7.09
C ILE A 41 -11.39 10.97 6.75
N VAL A 42 -10.35 11.62 6.21
CA VAL A 42 -9.07 10.97 5.88
C VAL A 42 -8.32 10.60 7.15
N LYS A 43 -8.29 11.48 8.16
CA LYS A 43 -7.69 11.17 9.47
C LYS A 43 -8.32 9.91 10.06
N ASN A 44 -9.65 9.84 10.07
CA ASN A 44 -10.39 8.71 10.62
C ASN A 44 -10.15 7.43 9.82
N CYS A 45 -10.09 7.52 8.49
CA CYS A 45 -9.76 6.39 7.63
C CYS A 45 -8.36 5.81 7.94
N ILE A 46 -7.34 6.66 8.08
CA ILE A 46 -5.98 6.22 8.42
C ILE A 46 -5.95 5.60 9.82
N LYS A 47 -6.56 6.25 10.82
CA LYS A 47 -6.63 5.76 12.20
C LYS A 47 -7.28 4.38 12.29
N GLU A 48 -8.35 4.15 11.52
CA GLU A 48 -9.04 2.87 11.46
C GLU A 48 -8.06 1.74 11.12
N PHE A 49 -7.27 1.88 10.06
CA PHE A 49 -6.34 0.85 9.63
C PHE A 49 -5.05 0.80 10.45
N GLN A 50 -4.56 1.93 10.96
CA GLN A 50 -3.45 1.95 11.91
C GLN A 50 -3.77 1.10 13.14
N SER A 51 -5.00 1.15 13.65
CA SER A 51 -5.41 0.36 14.82
C SER A 51 -5.41 -1.16 14.57
N LYS A 52 -5.49 -1.57 13.29
CA LYS A 52 -5.49 -2.97 12.87
C LYS A 52 -4.08 -3.49 12.56
N ALA A 53 -3.07 -2.62 12.46
CA ALA A 53 -1.69 -3.01 12.14
C ALA A 53 -1.09 -3.94 13.22
N ILE A 54 -0.72 -5.16 12.82
CA ILE A 54 -0.17 -6.18 13.73
C ILE A 54 1.35 -6.08 13.87
N MET A 55 2.03 -5.37 12.99
CA MET A 55 3.45 -5.07 13.03
C MET A 55 3.75 -3.66 12.53
N HIS A 56 4.96 -3.17 12.81
CA HIS A 56 5.41 -1.83 12.45
C HIS A 56 5.40 -1.55 10.94
N ASP A 57 5.61 -2.58 10.14
CA ASP A 57 5.83 -2.49 8.69
C ASP A 57 4.49 -2.33 7.94
N ASP A 58 3.38 -2.76 8.55
CA ASP A 58 2.01 -2.70 8.00
C ASP A 58 1.29 -1.38 8.33
N VAL A 59 1.96 -0.44 8.99
CA VAL A 59 1.33 0.80 9.45
C VAL A 59 1.05 1.72 8.26
N ILE A 60 -0.25 1.97 8.02
CA ILE A 60 -0.70 3.02 7.11
C ILE A 60 -0.30 4.39 7.65
N GLU A 61 0.31 5.23 6.81
CA GLU A 61 0.80 6.55 7.19
C GLU A 61 0.02 7.69 6.53
N TRP A 62 -0.06 8.82 7.24
CA TRP A 62 -0.19 10.10 6.56
C TRP A 62 1.21 10.55 6.12
N ILE A 63 1.42 10.67 4.82
CA ILE A 63 2.73 11.01 4.25
C ILE A 63 2.69 12.47 3.80
N PRO A 64 3.40 13.40 4.47
CA PRO A 64 3.45 14.79 4.03
C PRO A 64 3.99 14.87 2.60
N PHE A 65 3.31 15.61 1.72
CA PHE A 65 3.70 15.68 0.31
C PHE A 65 5.12 16.22 0.10
N ALA A 66 5.61 17.08 0.99
CA ALA A 66 6.99 17.59 0.99
C ALA A 66 8.06 16.49 1.21
N LYS A 67 7.67 15.28 1.63
CA LYS A 67 8.54 14.11 1.77
C LYS A 67 8.59 13.25 0.51
N LEU A 68 7.88 13.65 -0.54
CA LEU A 68 7.87 13.00 -1.85
C LEU A 68 8.61 13.90 -2.84
N ASP A 69 9.72 13.41 -3.37
CA ASP A 69 10.57 14.10 -4.34
C ASP A 69 10.55 13.39 -5.70
N LYS A 70 11.01 14.06 -6.75
CA LYS A 70 11.10 13.53 -8.13
C LYS A 70 9.80 12.86 -8.59
N ILE A 71 8.70 13.62 -8.49
CA ILE A 71 7.37 13.15 -8.86
C ILE A 71 7.24 13.21 -10.39
N GLU A 72 6.94 12.09 -11.03
CA GLU A 72 6.86 11.94 -12.49
C GLU A 72 5.62 11.12 -12.87
N LYS A 73 4.81 11.57 -13.84
CA LYS A 73 3.65 10.79 -14.33
C LYS A 73 4.12 9.55 -15.10
N ILE A 74 3.60 8.38 -14.73
CA ILE A 74 3.96 7.09 -15.34
C ILE A 74 2.78 6.39 -16.04
N GLY A 75 1.57 6.89 -15.85
CA GLY A 75 0.39 6.36 -16.52
C GLY A 75 -0.87 7.13 -16.19
N GLU A 76 -1.89 6.95 -17.03
CA GLU A 76 -3.23 7.50 -16.85
C GLU A 76 -4.24 6.51 -17.41
N GLY A 77 -5.38 6.38 -16.73
CA GLY A 77 -6.49 5.56 -17.16
C GLY A 77 -7.82 6.10 -16.63
N GLY A 78 -8.91 5.37 -16.88
CA GLY A 78 -10.26 5.81 -16.50
C GLY A 78 -10.49 6.00 -15.00
N PHE A 79 -9.61 5.48 -14.15
CA PHE A 79 -9.70 5.55 -12.68
C PHE A 79 -8.70 6.52 -12.04
N GLY A 80 -7.94 7.26 -12.85
CA GLY A 80 -7.00 8.27 -12.39
C GLY A 80 -5.63 8.21 -13.05
N SER A 81 -4.74 9.09 -12.61
CA SER A 81 -3.33 9.12 -12.99
C SER A 81 -2.47 8.42 -11.95
N VAL A 82 -1.38 7.82 -12.41
CA VAL A 82 -0.34 7.21 -11.58
C VAL A 82 0.97 7.94 -11.81
N TYR A 83 1.64 8.27 -10.72
CA TYR A 83 2.95 8.91 -10.69
C TYR A 83 3.94 7.99 -9.96
N SER A 84 5.23 8.16 -10.22
CA SER A 84 6.27 7.65 -9.34
C SER A 84 6.89 8.77 -8.52
N ALA A 85 7.44 8.46 -7.36
CA ALA A 85 8.14 9.43 -6.51
C ALA A 85 9.22 8.74 -5.67
N ILE A 86 10.17 9.52 -5.14
CA ILE A 86 11.09 9.08 -4.09
C ILE A 86 10.53 9.54 -2.73
N TRP A 87 10.21 8.60 -1.87
CA TRP A 87 9.81 8.88 -0.49
C TRP A 87 11.04 9.02 0.40
N LEU A 88 11.33 10.25 0.80
CA LEU A 88 12.56 10.63 1.49
C LEU A 88 12.73 9.99 2.88
N ASP A 89 11.64 9.72 3.59
CA ASP A 89 11.73 9.08 4.90
C ASP A 89 11.95 7.55 4.77
N GLY A 90 11.66 6.96 3.61
CA GLY A 90 11.77 5.51 3.36
C GLY A 90 10.64 4.68 3.96
N ILE A 91 10.53 3.43 3.51
CA ILE A 91 9.50 2.49 3.93
C ILE A 91 9.79 1.98 5.36
N ARG A 92 8.74 1.78 6.17
CA ARG A 92 8.86 1.20 7.51
C ARG A 92 9.28 -0.25 7.43
N VAL A 93 10.29 -0.61 8.21
CA VAL A 93 10.80 -1.98 8.28
C VAL A 93 11.22 -2.33 9.70
N THR A 94 11.08 -3.60 10.07
CA THR A 94 11.59 -4.14 11.32
C THR A 94 12.89 -4.87 11.04
N LYS A 95 14.00 -4.40 11.61
CA LYS A 95 15.34 -4.95 11.37
C LYS A 95 15.86 -5.67 12.60
N TYR A 96 16.62 -6.74 12.39
CA TYR A 96 17.33 -7.44 13.46
C TYR A 96 18.74 -6.87 13.61
N ASN A 97 18.96 -6.04 14.64
CA ASN A 97 20.23 -5.35 14.91
C ASN A 97 20.62 -5.50 16.38
N ASN A 98 21.91 -5.69 16.68
CA ASN A 98 22.44 -5.83 18.04
C ASN A 98 21.66 -6.87 18.89
N ASN A 99 21.41 -8.04 18.31
CA ASN A 99 20.67 -9.17 18.91
C ASN A 99 19.23 -8.86 19.33
N LYS A 100 18.60 -7.85 18.73
CA LYS A 100 17.19 -7.52 18.97
C LYS A 100 16.54 -7.01 17.70
N TRP A 101 15.24 -7.25 17.59
CA TRP A 101 14.41 -6.62 16.57
C TRP A 101 14.13 -5.16 16.97
N VAL A 102 14.26 -4.25 16.02
CA VAL A 102 14.04 -2.82 16.21
C VAL A 102 13.26 -2.24 15.03
N ARG A 103 12.38 -1.28 15.30
CA ARG A 103 11.76 -0.47 14.27
C ARG A 103 12.80 0.39 13.56
N SER A 104 12.73 0.43 12.23
CA SER A 104 13.62 1.20 11.36
C SER A 104 12.84 1.71 10.14
N ARG A 105 13.50 2.51 9.32
CA ARG A 105 13.10 2.72 7.93
C ARG A 105 14.17 2.21 6.98
N GLU A 106 13.76 1.98 5.74
CA GLU A 106 14.66 1.89 4.60
C GLU A 106 15.27 3.26 4.29
N ASN A 107 16.26 3.26 3.41
CA ASN A 107 16.74 4.49 2.77
C ASN A 107 15.61 5.08 1.90
N PRO A 108 15.77 6.29 1.33
CA PRO A 108 14.78 6.84 0.42
C PRO A 108 14.35 5.82 -0.66
N SER A 109 13.06 5.48 -0.68
CA SER A 109 12.53 4.38 -1.50
C SER A 109 11.64 4.94 -2.62
N LYS A 110 11.66 4.30 -3.79
CA LYS A 110 10.74 4.64 -4.88
C LYS A 110 9.34 4.09 -4.58
N VAL A 111 8.32 4.92 -4.75
CA VAL A 111 6.91 4.59 -4.49
C VAL A 111 6.04 4.99 -5.69
N ALA A 112 4.87 4.37 -5.80
CA ALA A 112 3.83 4.78 -6.74
C ALA A 112 2.79 5.66 -6.03
N LEU A 113 2.34 6.72 -6.70
CA LEU A 113 1.28 7.60 -6.25
C LEU A 113 0.09 7.46 -7.20
N LYS A 114 -1.04 6.94 -6.74
CA LYS A 114 -2.27 6.86 -7.54
C LYS A 114 -3.25 7.94 -7.08
N THR A 115 -3.70 8.79 -7.99
CA THR A 115 -4.73 9.79 -7.68
C THR A 115 -6.02 9.10 -7.28
N LEU A 116 -6.62 9.54 -6.19
CA LEU A 116 -7.95 9.09 -5.83
C LEU A 116 -8.99 9.94 -6.57
N SER A 117 -9.87 9.28 -7.31
CA SER A 117 -10.90 9.94 -8.12
C SER A 117 -11.98 10.63 -7.26
N ASN A 118 -12.71 11.56 -7.90
CA ASN A 118 -13.90 12.26 -7.38
C ASN A 118 -13.64 13.26 -6.23
N PRO A 119 -13.25 14.51 -6.52
CA PRO A 119 -12.99 15.52 -5.50
C PRO A 119 -14.26 15.98 -4.74
N HIS A 120 -15.46 15.69 -5.27
CA HIS A 120 -16.72 16.13 -4.67
C HIS A 120 -17.24 15.19 -3.58
N ASP A 121 -16.73 13.96 -3.50
CA ASP A 121 -17.14 12.97 -2.50
C ASP A 121 -15.93 12.21 -1.95
N LEU A 122 -15.38 12.74 -0.86
CA LEU A 122 -14.19 12.18 -0.21
C LEU A 122 -14.43 10.77 0.35
N SER A 123 -15.67 10.39 0.65
CA SER A 123 -15.99 9.03 1.09
C SER A 123 -15.84 8.03 -0.05
N LYS A 124 -16.34 8.38 -1.25
CA LYS A 124 -16.13 7.58 -2.47
C LYS A 124 -14.68 7.57 -2.91
N CYS A 125 -14.00 8.71 -2.79
CA CYS A 125 -12.58 8.87 -3.06
C CYS A 125 -11.73 7.83 -2.29
N LEU A 126 -12.07 7.58 -1.03
CA LEU A 126 -11.36 6.61 -0.17
C LEU A 126 -11.83 5.15 -0.33
N LYS A 127 -12.84 4.87 -1.16
CA LYS A 127 -13.37 3.51 -1.34
C LYS A 127 -12.28 2.54 -1.79
N GLU A 128 -11.55 2.91 -2.84
CA GLU A 128 -10.47 2.09 -3.38
C GLU A 128 -9.38 1.82 -2.34
N PHE A 129 -8.94 2.87 -1.64
CA PHE A 129 -7.96 2.77 -0.56
C PHE A 129 -8.42 1.81 0.54
N LYS A 130 -9.69 1.91 0.97
CA LYS A 130 -10.28 1.01 1.98
C LYS A 130 -10.33 -0.43 1.51
N ASN A 131 -10.73 -0.68 0.26
CA ASN A 131 -10.81 -2.02 -0.30
C ASN A 131 -9.42 -2.67 -0.37
N HIS A 132 -8.43 -1.93 -0.88
CA HIS A 132 -7.04 -2.36 -0.91
C HIS A 132 -6.50 -2.64 0.49
N THR A 133 -6.72 -1.75 1.45
CA THR A 133 -6.23 -1.94 2.81
C THR A 133 -6.92 -3.13 3.51
N GLN A 134 -8.20 -3.37 3.23
CA GLN A 134 -8.90 -4.56 3.73
C GLN A 134 -8.36 -5.85 3.13
N CYS A 135 -8.04 -5.87 1.82
CA CYS A 135 -7.39 -7.02 1.18
C CYS A 135 -5.98 -7.27 1.75
N ARG A 136 -5.23 -6.19 2.06
CA ARG A 136 -3.94 -6.27 2.75
C ARG A 136 -4.04 -6.95 4.11
N LEU A 137 -5.07 -6.68 4.89
CA LEU A 137 -5.31 -7.37 6.17
C LEU A 137 -5.54 -8.88 6.00
N MET A 138 -5.98 -9.33 4.82
CA MET A 138 -6.12 -10.74 4.46
C MET A 138 -4.89 -11.30 3.74
N GLY A 139 -3.84 -10.51 3.62
CA GLY A 139 -2.53 -10.92 3.11
C GLY A 139 -2.27 -10.62 1.64
N SER A 140 -3.10 -9.84 0.94
CA SER A 140 -2.79 -9.43 -0.45
C SER A 140 -1.39 -8.82 -0.54
N GLU A 141 -0.63 -9.06 -1.60
CA GLU A 141 0.82 -8.80 -1.55
C GLU A 141 1.20 -7.35 -1.88
N LEU A 142 0.43 -6.65 -2.72
CA LEU A 142 0.75 -5.27 -3.12
C LEU A 142 0.70 -4.31 -1.92
N ALA A 143 1.85 -3.79 -1.49
CA ALA A 143 1.89 -2.95 -0.30
C ALA A 143 1.23 -1.57 -0.51
N ILE A 144 0.59 -1.09 0.55
CA ILE A 144 -0.02 0.24 0.66
C ILE A 144 0.64 0.91 1.85
N TYR A 145 1.31 2.03 1.60
CA TYR A 145 2.04 2.74 2.65
C TYR A 145 1.20 3.82 3.30
N GLY A 146 0.25 4.40 2.57
CA GLY A 146 -0.50 5.51 3.14
C GLY A 146 -1.27 6.37 2.15
N LEU A 147 -1.60 7.56 2.65
CA LEU A 147 -2.25 8.62 1.90
C LEU A 147 -1.41 9.89 1.97
N THR A 148 -1.52 10.69 0.92
CA THR A 148 -0.97 12.05 0.85
C THR A 148 -1.95 12.98 0.16
N LYS A 149 -1.72 14.29 0.23
CA LYS A 149 -2.47 15.31 -0.50
C LYS A 149 -1.48 16.23 -1.19
N SER A 150 -1.61 16.37 -2.51
CA SER A 150 -0.75 17.27 -3.29
C SER A 150 -0.88 18.70 -2.75
N THR A 151 0.25 19.38 -2.62
CA THR A 151 0.27 20.79 -2.15
C THR A 151 0.57 21.77 -3.27
N LYS A 152 1.00 21.28 -4.43
CA LYS A 152 1.36 22.07 -5.61
C LYS A 152 0.96 21.32 -6.86
N LYS A 153 0.80 22.06 -7.94
CA LYS A 153 0.63 21.49 -9.27
C LYS A 153 1.94 20.86 -9.74
N ILE A 154 1.87 19.64 -10.28
CA ILE A 154 3.01 18.94 -10.89
C ILE A 154 2.50 18.29 -12.18
N GLU A 155 2.96 18.77 -13.33
CA GLU A 155 2.41 18.34 -14.63
C GLU A 155 0.86 18.49 -14.64
N ASP A 156 0.14 17.38 -14.78
CA ASP A 156 -1.32 17.32 -14.78
C ASP A 156 -1.93 17.08 -13.38
N LEU A 157 -1.10 16.87 -12.34
CA LEU A 157 -1.55 16.73 -10.96
C LEU A 157 -1.88 18.10 -10.38
N GLU A 158 -3.16 18.39 -10.18
CA GLU A 158 -3.58 19.60 -9.50
C GLU A 158 -3.25 19.58 -8.00
N GLY A 159 -3.16 20.77 -7.40
CA GLY A 159 -3.01 20.93 -5.95
C GLY A 159 -4.29 20.55 -5.19
N GLY A 160 -4.14 19.99 -3.99
CA GLY A 160 -5.25 19.60 -3.13
C GLY A 160 -5.86 18.22 -3.44
N VAL A 161 -5.29 17.48 -4.38
CA VAL A 161 -5.72 16.13 -4.77
C VAL A 161 -5.17 15.10 -3.78
N TYR A 162 -6.02 14.19 -3.32
CA TYR A 162 -5.58 13.06 -2.50
C TYR A 162 -4.98 11.95 -3.36
N LEU A 163 -3.89 11.35 -2.90
CA LEU A 163 -3.24 10.23 -3.56
C LEU A 163 -3.00 9.08 -2.58
N MET A 164 -3.13 7.86 -3.06
CA MET A 164 -2.61 6.66 -2.38
C MET A 164 -1.14 6.53 -2.66
N VAL A 165 -0.37 6.15 -1.64
CA VAL A 165 1.05 5.81 -1.75
C VAL A 165 1.19 4.30 -1.67
N LEU A 166 1.66 3.69 -2.75
CA LEU A 166 1.71 2.25 -2.98
C LEU A 166 3.15 1.80 -3.25
N GLN A 167 3.38 0.49 -3.14
CA GLN A 167 4.58 -0.14 -3.66
C GLN A 167 4.77 0.21 -5.14
N PHE A 168 5.99 0.61 -5.51
CA PHE A 168 6.35 0.77 -6.91
C PHE A 168 6.72 -0.60 -7.51
N ALA A 169 5.99 -1.02 -8.53
CA ALA A 169 6.27 -2.23 -9.29
C ALA A 169 7.09 -1.87 -10.54
N ASP A 170 8.37 -2.24 -10.53
CA ASP A 170 9.37 -1.72 -11.48
C ASP A 170 9.31 -2.34 -12.89
N SER A 171 8.52 -3.39 -13.07
CA SER A 171 8.43 -4.15 -14.32
C SER A 171 7.09 -3.95 -15.04
N GLY A 172 6.30 -2.96 -14.61
CA GLY A 172 5.06 -2.54 -15.27
C GLY A 172 3.92 -3.55 -15.11
N SER A 173 2.92 -3.46 -15.99
CA SER A 173 1.79 -4.39 -16.03
C SER A 173 2.14 -5.70 -16.75
N LEU A 174 1.46 -6.79 -16.41
CA LEU A 174 1.71 -8.13 -16.95
C LEU A 174 1.57 -8.14 -18.48
N ASN A 175 0.60 -7.42 -19.06
CA ASN A 175 0.48 -7.34 -20.52
C ASN A 175 1.75 -6.74 -21.18
N LYS A 176 2.22 -5.58 -20.72
CA LYS A 176 3.43 -4.92 -21.22
C LYS A 176 4.68 -5.75 -20.95
N PHE A 177 4.73 -6.41 -19.80
CA PHE A 177 5.82 -7.31 -19.44
C PHE A 177 5.88 -8.49 -20.42
N LEU A 178 4.75 -9.15 -20.70
CA LEU A 178 4.69 -10.29 -21.61
C LEU A 178 4.97 -9.89 -23.06
N GLU A 179 4.47 -8.74 -23.53
CA GLU A 179 4.79 -8.21 -24.88
C GLU A 179 6.30 -8.19 -25.15
N ASN A 180 7.10 -7.82 -24.15
CA ASN A 180 8.55 -7.68 -24.28
C ASN A 180 9.33 -8.93 -23.88
N LYS A 181 8.82 -9.72 -22.92
CA LYS A 181 9.59 -10.78 -22.24
C LYS A 181 9.08 -12.20 -22.46
N PHE A 182 7.95 -12.40 -23.13
CA PHE A 182 7.33 -13.73 -23.25
C PHE A 182 8.27 -14.82 -23.79
N LYS A 183 9.13 -14.49 -24.76
CA LYS A 183 10.10 -15.43 -25.36
C LYS A 183 11.26 -15.78 -24.42
N GLU A 184 11.59 -14.90 -23.47
CA GLU A 184 12.67 -15.10 -22.49
C GLU A 184 12.20 -15.85 -21.23
N LEU A 185 10.88 -15.98 -21.04
CA LEU A 185 10.30 -16.63 -19.86
C LEU A 185 10.34 -18.16 -20.00
N THR A 186 10.98 -18.80 -19.02
CA THR A 186 10.89 -20.25 -18.84
C THR A 186 9.49 -20.64 -18.35
N TRP A 187 9.14 -21.92 -18.48
CA TRP A 187 7.85 -22.43 -18.02
C TRP A 187 7.68 -22.29 -16.51
N GLU A 188 8.75 -22.50 -15.74
CA GLU A 188 8.77 -22.37 -14.29
C GLU A 188 8.43 -20.94 -13.87
N ARG A 189 8.98 -19.94 -14.56
CA ARG A 189 8.67 -18.52 -14.30
C ARG A 189 7.22 -18.18 -14.59
N LYS A 190 6.67 -18.68 -15.71
CA LYS A 190 5.25 -18.50 -16.07
C LYS A 190 4.34 -19.12 -15.00
N LEU A 191 4.68 -20.31 -14.51
CA LEU A 191 3.94 -20.98 -13.45
C LEU A 191 4.02 -20.21 -12.12
N SER A 192 5.20 -19.70 -11.77
CA SER A 192 5.38 -18.85 -10.58
C SER A 192 4.47 -17.61 -10.62
N GLN A 193 4.42 -16.91 -11.75
CA GLN A 193 3.53 -15.76 -11.92
C GLN A 193 2.05 -16.15 -11.74
N LEU A 194 1.63 -17.28 -12.31
CA LEU A 194 0.26 -17.78 -12.15
C LEU A 194 -0.06 -18.12 -10.69
N ILE A 195 0.89 -18.70 -9.95
CA ILE A 195 0.74 -19.02 -8.52
C ILE A 195 0.56 -17.73 -7.71
N ASP A 196 1.41 -16.71 -7.93
CA ASP A 196 1.31 -15.42 -7.25
C ASP A 196 -0.07 -14.77 -7.49
N ILE A 197 -0.49 -14.69 -8.75
CA ILE A 197 -1.79 -14.12 -9.15
C ILE A 197 -2.95 -14.89 -8.50
N SER A 198 -2.91 -16.23 -8.53
CA SER A 198 -3.97 -17.07 -7.98
C SER A 198 -4.07 -16.90 -6.47
N ASN A 199 -2.93 -16.84 -5.77
CA ASN A 199 -2.89 -16.64 -4.33
C ASN A 199 -3.43 -15.27 -3.94
N ASP A 200 -3.05 -14.21 -4.67
CA ASP A 200 -3.52 -12.86 -4.40
C ASP A 200 -5.04 -12.73 -4.65
N LEU A 201 -5.56 -13.37 -5.70
CA LEU A 201 -6.99 -13.41 -5.97
C LEU A 201 -7.77 -14.12 -4.85
N VAL A 202 -7.23 -15.24 -4.32
CA VAL A 202 -7.81 -15.92 -3.16
C VAL A 202 -7.87 -15.00 -1.94
N LYS A 203 -6.85 -14.16 -1.71
CA LYS A 203 -6.82 -13.20 -0.59
C LYS A 203 -7.84 -12.09 -0.76
N ILE A 204 -8.02 -11.58 -1.98
CA ILE A 204 -9.09 -10.62 -2.32
C ILE A 204 -10.48 -11.23 -2.05
N HIS A 205 -10.71 -12.47 -2.47
CA HIS A 205 -11.97 -13.17 -2.22
C HIS A 205 -12.21 -13.43 -0.73
N LYS A 206 -11.17 -13.82 0.03
CA LYS A 206 -11.23 -13.98 1.49
C LYS A 206 -11.52 -12.67 2.22
N ALA A 207 -11.12 -11.53 1.65
CA ALA A 207 -11.49 -10.21 2.15
C ALA A 207 -12.95 -9.83 1.87
N GLY A 208 -13.71 -10.70 1.18
CA GLY A 208 -15.12 -10.50 0.87
C GLY A 208 -15.33 -9.65 -0.39
N TYR A 209 -14.36 -9.58 -1.30
CA TYR A 209 -14.46 -8.79 -2.52
C TYR A 209 -14.36 -9.65 -3.77
N THR A 210 -15.08 -9.25 -4.83
CA THR A 210 -14.74 -9.59 -6.21
C THR A 210 -13.99 -8.43 -6.85
N HIS A 211 -12.94 -8.72 -7.61
CA HIS A 211 -12.15 -7.67 -8.26
C HIS A 211 -12.97 -6.84 -9.26
N SER A 212 -13.85 -7.49 -10.02
CA SER A 212 -14.73 -6.89 -11.04
C SER A 212 -14.06 -6.20 -12.25
N ASP A 213 -12.72 -6.23 -12.33
CA ASP A 213 -11.93 -5.68 -13.45
C ASP A 213 -10.58 -6.41 -13.58
N PHE A 214 -10.64 -7.74 -13.49
CA PHE A 214 -9.44 -8.58 -13.45
C PHE A 214 -8.93 -8.89 -14.86
N HIS A 215 -7.81 -8.27 -15.24
CA HIS A 215 -7.13 -8.51 -16.52
C HIS A 215 -5.62 -8.23 -16.40
N SER A 216 -4.84 -8.62 -17.41
CA SER A 216 -3.36 -8.51 -17.41
C SER A 216 -2.81 -7.08 -17.35
N GLY A 217 -3.65 -6.07 -17.56
CA GLY A 217 -3.28 -4.65 -17.37
C GLY A 217 -3.30 -4.22 -15.89
N ASN A 218 -4.14 -4.88 -15.09
CA ASN A 218 -4.29 -4.64 -13.64
C ASN A 218 -3.47 -5.62 -12.79
N ILE A 219 -2.57 -6.37 -13.42
CA ILE A 219 -1.60 -7.23 -12.72
C ILE A 219 -0.24 -6.58 -12.86
N LEU A 220 0.35 -6.13 -11.76
CA LEU A 220 1.67 -5.51 -11.75
C LEU A 220 2.77 -6.57 -11.62
N GLN A 221 3.94 -6.28 -12.18
CA GLN A 221 5.15 -7.09 -12.12
C GLN A 221 6.24 -6.32 -11.40
N ASN A 222 6.91 -6.97 -10.45
CA ASN A 222 8.01 -6.37 -9.72
C ASN A 222 9.19 -7.32 -9.65
N LYS A 223 10.38 -6.80 -9.94
CA LYS A 223 11.62 -7.57 -9.90
C LYS A 223 12.32 -7.36 -8.57
N ILE A 224 12.48 -8.43 -7.80
CA ILE A 224 13.22 -8.41 -6.53
C ILE A 224 14.29 -9.50 -6.60
N ASP A 225 15.56 -9.11 -6.46
CA ASP A 225 16.71 -10.03 -6.46
C ASP A 225 16.75 -11.01 -7.64
N GLY A 226 16.29 -10.57 -8.82
CA GLY A 226 16.27 -11.38 -10.04
C GLY A 226 15.01 -12.23 -10.23
N SER A 227 14.17 -12.35 -9.22
CA SER A 227 12.85 -12.99 -9.27
C SER A 227 11.76 -11.98 -9.65
N ILE A 228 10.72 -12.44 -10.36
CA ILE A 228 9.58 -11.62 -10.76
C ILE A 228 8.39 -12.04 -9.91
N PHE A 229 7.79 -11.07 -9.24
CA PHE A 229 6.58 -11.23 -8.44
C PHE A 229 5.40 -10.56 -9.13
N SER A 230 4.25 -11.21 -9.07
CA SER A 230 3.00 -10.67 -9.65
C SER A 230 2.05 -10.22 -8.55
N TYR A 231 1.45 -9.03 -8.73
CA TYR A 231 0.51 -8.47 -7.78
C TYR A 231 -0.76 -8.02 -8.47
N ILE A 232 -1.92 -8.31 -7.90
CA ILE A 232 -3.18 -7.77 -8.39
C ILE A 232 -3.35 -6.34 -7.86
N ALA A 233 -3.63 -5.41 -8.77
CA ALA A 233 -3.78 -3.97 -8.49
C ALA A 233 -5.14 -3.47 -8.98
N ASP A 234 -5.46 -2.23 -8.66
CA ASP A 234 -6.69 -1.53 -9.07
C ASP A 234 -8.00 -2.17 -8.57
N LEU A 235 -8.27 -1.96 -7.29
CA LEU A 235 -9.54 -2.36 -6.67
C LEU A 235 -10.60 -1.25 -6.72
N GLY A 236 -10.48 -0.27 -7.62
CA GLY A 236 -11.45 0.84 -7.75
C GLY A 236 -12.87 0.36 -8.08
N LEU A 237 -12.98 -0.67 -8.91
CA LEU A 237 -14.26 -1.29 -9.31
C LEU A 237 -14.69 -2.47 -8.44
N SER A 238 -13.90 -2.85 -7.44
CA SER A 238 -14.20 -4.02 -6.63
C SER A 238 -15.52 -3.87 -5.87
N LYS A 239 -16.22 -5.01 -5.75
CA LYS A 239 -17.54 -5.13 -5.14
C LYS A 239 -17.46 -6.06 -3.96
N LYS A 240 -18.05 -5.66 -2.83
CA LYS A 240 -18.26 -6.58 -1.72
C LYS A 240 -19.19 -7.70 -2.20
N ILE A 241 -18.86 -8.92 -1.84
CA ILE A 241 -19.74 -10.06 -2.00
C ILE A 241 -20.79 -9.89 -0.92
N GLU A 242 -22.04 -9.59 -1.31
CA GLU A 242 -23.15 -9.64 -0.37
C GLU A 242 -23.35 -11.12 0.02
N GLU A 243 -23.34 -11.41 1.32
CA GLU A 243 -23.74 -12.72 1.82
C GLU A 243 -25.23 -12.88 1.49
N HIS A 244 -25.55 -13.82 0.60
CA HIS A 244 -26.92 -14.26 0.34
C HIS A 244 -27.40 -15.20 1.45
#